data_AF-A0A8H7I0U3-F1
#
_entry.id   AF-A0A8H7I0U3-F1
#
_cell.length_a   1.000
_cell.length_b   1.000
_cell.length_c   1.000
_cell.angle_alpha   90.00
_cell.angle_beta   90.00
_cell.angle_gamma   90.00
#
_symmetry.space_group_name_H-M   'P 1'
#
loop_
_entity.id
_entity.type
_entity.pdbx_description
1 polymer ?
#
loop_
_entity_poly.entity_id
_entity_poly.type
_entity_poly.pdbx_seq_one_letter_code
_entity_poly.pdbx_strand_id
1 'polypeptide(L)'
;MVLIQRYSSPLSNIVALMGAAAPVFRRACSEPSDQLVNLPNILTSPGLNLQHFAATDVLISVATARPMFFKYDVKCTPETYGRLLKGDYGLRWLHGAPDHFIVLLAWINALYEEYGTNADPMYIAEIENQVRSTDTKLGFASDAILLVLRVALQECWRHAVLIYLYTVLCGAQADDLRVTRAVRSFVHVVDGLKPGRNPDSFLMIPIMTAGCFAHREHDRNILRQRIMGLRESSNHGTANHESLRVLEDVWARTRAEDRPAVWSDLSFMVGERPGTQALCATRACNWAFAITEVLQTVMVRGGDGDDHDVV
;
A
#
# COMPACT_ATOMS: atom_id res chain seq x y z
N MET A 1 -16.31 -7.76 -4.04
CA MET A 1 -16.18 -8.66 -2.86
C MET A 1 -14.87 -8.42 -2.11
N VAL A 2 -13.70 -8.52 -2.77
CA VAL A 2 -12.36 -8.27 -2.17
C VAL A 2 -12.26 -6.91 -1.46
N LEU A 3 -12.75 -5.85 -2.11
CA LEU A 3 -12.76 -4.49 -1.56
C LEU A 3 -13.45 -4.37 -0.19
N ILE A 4 -14.60 -5.02 -0.02
CA ILE A 4 -15.41 -4.94 1.21
C ILE A 4 -14.71 -5.73 2.34
N GLN A 5 -14.18 -6.90 2.00
CA GLN A 5 -13.50 -7.78 2.93
C GLN A 5 -12.20 -7.15 3.47
N ARG A 6 -11.56 -6.27 2.69
CA ARG A 6 -10.38 -5.51 3.13
C ARG A 6 -10.57 -4.77 4.46
N TYR A 7 -11.76 -4.23 4.70
CA TYR A 7 -12.06 -3.42 5.89
C TYR A 7 -12.79 -4.20 6.98
N SER A 8 -13.19 -5.44 6.72
CA SER A 8 -14.13 -6.18 7.58
C SER A 8 -13.69 -7.60 7.88
N SER A 9 -12.51 -8.03 7.42
CA SER A 9 -12.08 -9.42 7.54
C SER A 9 -10.58 -9.54 7.81
N PRO A 10 -10.13 -10.71 8.29
CA PRO A 10 -8.72 -11.03 8.47
C PRO A 10 -7.93 -10.87 7.17
N LEU A 11 -6.63 -10.61 7.31
CA LEU A 11 -5.73 -10.51 6.16
C LEU A 11 -5.62 -11.83 5.41
N SER A 12 -5.68 -12.96 6.12
CA SER A 12 -5.73 -14.32 5.54
C SER A 12 -6.93 -14.52 4.62
N ASN A 13 -8.11 -14.00 4.97
CA ASN A 13 -9.30 -14.05 4.11
C ASN A 13 -9.09 -13.23 2.84
N ILE A 14 -8.47 -12.05 2.93
CA ILE A 14 -8.16 -11.21 1.76
C ILE A 14 -7.22 -11.96 0.82
N VAL A 15 -6.16 -12.57 1.35
CA VAL A 15 -5.21 -13.40 0.57
C VAL A 15 -5.92 -14.58 -0.09
N ALA A 16 -6.76 -15.32 0.65
CA ALA A 16 -7.50 -16.45 0.11
C ALA A 16 -8.46 -16.03 -1.03
N LEU A 17 -9.16 -14.91 -0.85
CA LEU A 17 -10.05 -14.35 -1.88
C LEU A 17 -9.29 -13.89 -3.13
N MET A 18 -8.13 -13.24 -2.94
CA MET A 18 -7.24 -12.88 -4.05
C MET A 18 -6.76 -14.12 -4.80
N GLY A 19 -6.37 -15.18 -4.08
CA GLY A 19 -5.99 -16.46 -4.69
C GLY A 19 -7.12 -17.09 -5.51
N ALA A 20 -8.35 -17.09 -4.98
CA ALA A 20 -9.52 -17.57 -5.71
C ALA A 20 -9.86 -16.70 -6.94
N ALA A 21 -9.61 -15.40 -6.88
CA ALA A 21 -9.86 -14.46 -7.97
C ALA A 21 -8.74 -14.42 -9.02
N ALA A 22 -7.53 -14.88 -8.71
CA ALA A 22 -6.36 -14.80 -9.59
C ALA A 22 -6.59 -15.40 -11.01
N PRO A 23 -7.21 -16.58 -11.17
CA PRO A 23 -7.49 -17.12 -12.52
C PRO A 23 -8.52 -16.30 -13.30
N VAL A 24 -9.41 -15.59 -12.61
CA VAL A 24 -10.40 -14.70 -13.25
C VAL A 24 -9.70 -13.41 -13.69
N PHE A 25 -8.89 -12.82 -12.81
CA PHE A 25 -8.06 -11.66 -13.12
C PHE A 25 -7.22 -11.93 -14.37
N ARG A 26 -6.47 -13.04 -14.41
CA ARG A 26 -5.57 -13.34 -15.53
C ARG A 26 -6.29 -13.48 -16.86
N ARG A 27 -7.49 -14.07 -16.87
CA ARG A 27 -8.33 -14.22 -18.07
C ARG A 27 -8.95 -12.90 -18.55
N ALA A 28 -9.08 -11.93 -17.67
CA ALA A 28 -9.63 -10.62 -17.99
C ALA A 28 -8.56 -9.62 -18.47
N CYS A 29 -7.26 -9.95 -18.32
CA CYS A 29 -6.16 -9.19 -18.92
C CYS A 29 -6.14 -9.38 -20.44
N SER A 30 -5.75 -8.33 -21.17
CA SER A 30 -5.67 -8.35 -22.64
C SER A 30 -4.48 -9.15 -23.16
N GLU A 31 -3.43 -9.26 -22.36
CA GLU A 31 -2.18 -9.91 -22.71
C GLU A 31 -2.36 -11.44 -22.77
N PRO A 32 -1.82 -12.11 -23.81
CA PRO A 32 -1.79 -13.57 -23.93
C PRO A 32 -1.27 -14.25 -22.67
N SER A 33 -1.77 -15.44 -22.32
CA SER A 33 -1.50 -16.11 -21.03
C SER A 33 -0.02 -16.38 -20.74
N ASP A 34 0.80 -16.50 -21.78
CA ASP A 34 2.25 -16.72 -21.74
C ASP A 34 3.08 -15.44 -21.51
N GLN A 35 2.44 -14.27 -21.61
CA GLN A 35 3.10 -12.98 -21.36
C GLN A 35 2.83 -12.47 -19.95
N LEU A 36 3.71 -11.59 -19.46
CA LEU A 36 3.46 -10.88 -18.21
C LEU A 36 2.41 -9.80 -18.44
N VAL A 37 1.58 -9.59 -17.44
CA VAL A 37 0.55 -8.54 -17.46
C VAL A 37 1.22 -7.18 -17.28
N ASN A 38 0.93 -6.20 -18.14
CA ASN A 38 1.54 -4.88 -18.03
C ASN A 38 0.84 -4.02 -16.97
N LEU A 39 1.52 -3.81 -15.84
CA LEU A 39 0.96 -3.13 -14.68
C LEU A 39 0.67 -1.64 -14.95
N PRO A 40 1.58 -0.84 -15.57
CA PRO A 40 1.30 0.53 -15.98
C PRO A 40 0.03 0.67 -16.84
N ASN A 41 -0.17 -0.22 -17.80
CA ASN A 41 -1.35 -0.22 -18.66
C ASN A 41 -2.63 -0.50 -17.87
N ILE A 42 -2.62 -1.48 -16.96
CA ILE A 42 -3.77 -1.76 -16.08
C ILE A 42 -4.11 -0.54 -15.23
N LEU A 43 -3.13 0.05 -14.55
CA LEU A 43 -3.35 1.17 -13.62
C LEU A 43 -3.83 2.45 -14.33
N THR A 44 -3.54 2.59 -15.63
CA THR A 44 -3.98 3.73 -16.44
C THR A 44 -5.21 3.43 -17.30
N SER A 45 -5.74 2.22 -17.30
CA SER A 45 -6.93 1.83 -18.09
C SER A 45 -8.21 1.92 -17.26
N PRO A 46 -9.40 2.17 -17.84
CA PRO A 46 -10.67 2.37 -17.12
C PRO A 46 -11.26 1.11 -16.42
N GLY A 47 -10.45 0.15 -16.00
CA GLY A 47 -10.91 -1.14 -15.45
C GLY A 47 -10.74 -1.27 -13.93
N LEU A 48 -11.67 -0.73 -13.13
CA LEU A 48 -11.55 -0.69 -11.67
C LEU A 48 -11.23 -2.05 -11.02
N ASN A 49 -11.84 -3.13 -11.49
CA ASN A 49 -11.61 -4.47 -10.92
C ASN A 49 -10.18 -4.97 -11.18
N LEU A 50 -9.65 -4.75 -12.39
CA LEU A 50 -8.30 -5.16 -12.78
C LEU A 50 -7.26 -4.31 -12.03
N GLN A 51 -7.47 -2.99 -12.00
CA GLN A 51 -6.65 -2.07 -11.21
C GLN A 51 -6.60 -2.49 -9.74
N HIS A 52 -7.77 -2.77 -9.15
CA HIS A 52 -7.85 -3.08 -7.73
C HIS A 52 -7.17 -4.39 -7.39
N PHE A 53 -7.32 -5.42 -8.24
CA PHE A 53 -6.60 -6.67 -8.07
C PHE A 53 -5.09 -6.44 -8.16
N ALA A 54 -4.60 -5.84 -9.24
CA ALA A 54 -3.17 -5.65 -9.47
C ALA A 54 -2.52 -4.77 -8.38
N ALA A 55 -3.15 -3.66 -8.01
CA ALA A 55 -2.67 -2.81 -6.93
C ALA A 55 -2.69 -3.53 -5.57
N THR A 56 -3.77 -4.27 -5.26
CA THR A 56 -3.87 -5.00 -3.99
C THR A 56 -2.84 -6.11 -3.90
N ASP A 57 -2.56 -6.82 -5.00
CA ASP A 57 -1.53 -7.85 -5.06
C ASP A 57 -0.14 -7.31 -4.70
N VAL A 58 0.25 -6.18 -5.29
CA VAL A 58 1.51 -5.50 -4.98
C VAL A 58 1.53 -5.02 -3.52
N LEU A 59 0.48 -4.32 -3.09
CA LEU A 59 0.45 -3.71 -1.74
C LEU A 59 0.38 -4.75 -0.61
N ILE A 60 -0.33 -5.86 -0.81
CA ILE A 60 -0.38 -6.93 0.18
C ILE A 60 0.95 -7.68 0.23
N SER A 61 1.65 -7.84 -0.89
CA SER A 61 3.02 -8.35 -0.91
C SER A 61 3.93 -7.52 0.00
N VAL A 62 3.91 -6.20 -0.17
CA VAL A 62 4.71 -5.25 0.62
C VAL A 62 4.40 -5.30 2.11
N ALA A 63 3.11 -5.32 2.48
CA ALA A 63 2.70 -5.29 3.88
C ALA A 63 2.88 -6.62 4.62
N THR A 64 3.01 -7.74 3.90
CA THR A 64 2.99 -9.09 4.49
C THR A 64 4.25 -9.90 4.25
N ALA A 65 5.24 -9.35 3.56
CA ALA A 65 6.44 -10.05 3.13
C ALA A 65 6.16 -11.36 2.36
N ARG A 66 5.01 -11.43 1.66
CA ARG A 66 4.65 -12.55 0.80
C ARG A 66 4.98 -12.25 -0.66
N PRO A 67 5.23 -13.27 -1.49
CA PRO A 67 5.28 -13.11 -2.94
C PRO A 67 3.97 -12.56 -3.52
N MET A 68 4.09 -11.79 -4.61
CA MET A 68 2.93 -11.41 -5.42
C MET A 68 2.28 -12.65 -6.05
N PHE A 69 0.99 -12.58 -6.36
CA PHE A 69 0.30 -13.63 -7.12
C PHE A 69 0.79 -13.69 -8.57
N PHE A 70 1.18 -12.55 -9.14
CA PHE A 70 1.74 -12.46 -10.49
C PHE A 70 3.02 -11.64 -10.51
N LYS A 71 3.99 -12.06 -11.33
CA LYS A 71 5.07 -11.18 -11.81
C LYS A 71 4.47 -10.27 -12.89
N TYR A 72 4.69 -8.96 -12.76
CA TYR A 72 4.15 -7.96 -13.70
C TYR A 72 5.24 -7.45 -14.63
N ASP A 73 4.86 -7.08 -15.85
CA ASP A 73 5.68 -6.20 -16.67
C ASP A 73 5.51 -4.75 -16.18
N VAL A 74 6.63 -4.12 -15.88
CA VAL A 74 6.69 -2.74 -15.37
C VAL A 74 7.18 -1.75 -16.44
N LYS A 75 7.43 -2.22 -17.67
CA LYS A 75 7.80 -1.34 -18.78
C LYS A 75 6.70 -0.31 -19.02
N CYS A 76 7.13 0.93 -19.14
CA CYS A 76 6.25 2.08 -19.21
C CYS A 76 6.70 3.00 -20.33
N THR A 77 5.78 3.39 -21.21
CA THR A 77 6.05 4.45 -22.20
C THR A 77 6.01 5.84 -21.52
N PRO A 78 6.63 6.87 -22.11
CA PRO A 78 6.56 8.24 -21.55
C PRO A 78 5.13 8.74 -21.36
N GLU A 79 4.22 8.40 -22.27
CA GLU A 79 2.81 8.79 -22.20
C GLU A 79 2.10 8.12 -21.03
N THR A 80 2.34 6.80 -20.88
CA THR A 80 1.77 6.01 -19.78
C THR A 80 2.31 6.50 -18.44
N TYR A 81 3.59 6.82 -18.37
CA TYR A 81 4.23 7.39 -17.18
C TYR A 81 3.61 8.74 -16.80
N GLY A 82 3.40 9.62 -17.80
CA GLY A 82 2.70 10.88 -17.60
C GLY A 82 1.31 10.72 -17.01
N ARG A 83 0.57 9.69 -17.43
CA ARG A 83 -0.77 9.35 -16.90
C ARG A 83 -0.71 8.78 -15.48
N LEU A 84 0.27 7.93 -15.16
CA LEU A 84 0.50 7.42 -13.79
C LEU A 84 0.80 8.55 -12.80
N LEU A 85 1.57 9.55 -13.23
CA LEU A 85 1.88 10.71 -12.39
C LEU A 85 0.64 11.58 -12.14
N LYS A 86 -0.19 11.79 -13.18
CA LYS A 86 -1.45 12.54 -13.04
C LYS A 86 -2.46 11.79 -12.18
N GLY A 87 -2.52 10.46 -12.30
CA GLY A 87 -3.48 9.61 -11.59
C GLY A 87 -4.90 9.69 -12.14
N ASP A 88 -5.05 9.90 -13.46
CA ASP A 88 -6.34 10.13 -14.13
C ASP A 88 -7.38 9.02 -13.86
N TYR A 89 -6.92 7.78 -13.68
CA TYR A 89 -7.76 6.59 -13.43
C TYR A 89 -7.35 5.83 -12.17
N GLY A 90 -6.44 6.38 -11.38
CA GLY A 90 -5.71 5.68 -10.33
C GLY A 90 -6.52 5.29 -9.10
N LEU A 91 -5.93 4.42 -8.27
CA LEU A 91 -6.51 3.97 -7.00
C LEU A 91 -6.03 4.80 -5.80
N ARG A 92 -5.52 6.01 -6.05
CA ARG A 92 -5.08 6.94 -4.99
C ARG A 92 -6.19 7.24 -3.99
N TRP A 93 -7.43 7.35 -4.45
CA TRP A 93 -8.60 7.57 -3.57
C TRP A 93 -8.88 6.39 -2.63
N LEU A 94 -8.37 5.19 -2.95
CA LEU A 94 -8.61 3.97 -2.18
C LEU A 94 -7.41 3.58 -1.31
N HIS A 95 -6.21 3.65 -1.87
CA HIS A 95 -4.99 3.21 -1.20
C HIS A 95 -4.13 4.36 -0.68
N GLY A 96 -4.41 5.60 -1.08
CA GLY A 96 -3.54 6.75 -0.81
C GLY A 96 -2.25 6.76 -1.63
N ALA A 97 -1.87 5.62 -2.23
CA ALA A 97 -0.66 5.46 -3.03
C ALA A 97 -0.83 6.12 -4.41
N PRO A 98 0.11 6.97 -4.83
CA PRO A 98 0.33 7.25 -6.24
C PRO A 98 0.61 5.97 -7.05
N ASP A 99 0.01 5.86 -8.24
CA ASP A 99 0.08 4.63 -9.05
C ASP A 99 1.52 4.29 -9.48
N HIS A 100 2.36 5.31 -9.76
CA HIS A 100 3.77 5.08 -10.09
C HIS A 100 4.54 4.44 -8.93
N PHE A 101 4.22 4.72 -7.66
CA PHE A 101 4.84 4.03 -6.53
C PHE A 101 4.43 2.56 -6.47
N ILE A 102 3.20 2.22 -6.87
CA ILE A 102 2.77 0.82 -6.99
C ILE A 102 3.61 0.10 -8.06
N VAL A 103 3.86 0.75 -9.20
CA VAL A 103 4.76 0.20 -10.24
C VAL A 103 6.17 -0.02 -9.72
N LEU A 104 6.73 0.95 -8.98
CA LEU A 104 8.06 0.82 -8.37
C LEU A 104 8.13 -0.31 -7.35
N LEU A 105 7.11 -0.49 -6.51
CA LEU A 105 7.03 -1.59 -5.55
C LEU A 105 6.98 -2.95 -6.26
N ALA A 106 6.20 -3.06 -7.34
CA ALA A 106 6.16 -4.25 -8.17
C ALA A 106 7.53 -4.54 -8.83
N TRP A 107 8.23 -3.49 -9.27
CA TRP A 107 9.56 -3.63 -9.86
C TRP A 107 10.59 -4.11 -8.83
N ILE A 108 10.58 -3.54 -7.61
CA ILE A 108 11.42 -4.02 -6.49
C ILE A 108 11.18 -5.51 -6.24
N ASN A 109 9.93 -5.94 -6.18
CA ASN A 109 9.58 -7.35 -5.99
C ASN A 109 10.10 -8.24 -7.13
N ALA A 110 9.93 -7.82 -8.38
CA ALA A 110 10.38 -8.58 -9.54
C ALA A 110 11.92 -8.72 -9.57
N LEU A 111 12.65 -7.66 -9.19
CA LEU A 111 14.12 -7.70 -9.07
C LEU A 111 14.55 -8.61 -7.92
N TYR A 112 13.86 -8.56 -6.77
CA TYR A 112 14.16 -9.43 -5.63
C TYR A 112 13.90 -10.90 -5.95
N GLU A 113 12.83 -11.21 -6.68
CA GLU A 113 12.55 -12.58 -7.13
C GLU A 113 13.63 -13.13 -8.06
N GLU A 114 14.23 -12.27 -8.89
CA GLU A 114 15.22 -12.65 -9.90
C GLU A 114 16.65 -12.68 -9.37
N TYR A 115 17.01 -11.74 -8.50
CA TYR A 115 18.40 -11.51 -8.05
C TYR A 115 18.58 -11.61 -6.53
N GLY A 116 17.50 -11.72 -5.75
CA GLY A 116 17.53 -11.61 -4.30
C GLY A 116 18.08 -10.25 -3.87
N THR A 117 19.00 -10.26 -2.90
CA THR A 117 19.71 -9.06 -2.44
C THR A 117 20.93 -8.69 -3.28
N ASN A 118 21.19 -9.41 -4.38
CA ASN A 118 22.35 -9.23 -5.26
C ASN A 118 22.02 -8.42 -6.53
N ALA A 119 20.91 -7.66 -6.51
CA ALA A 119 20.53 -6.83 -7.64
C ALA A 119 21.60 -5.76 -7.93
N ASP A 120 21.77 -5.44 -9.22
CA ASP A 120 22.73 -4.42 -9.66
C ASP A 120 22.45 -3.07 -8.97
N PRO A 121 23.46 -2.41 -8.36
CA PRO A 121 23.34 -1.07 -7.79
C PRO A 121 22.75 -0.02 -8.74
N MET A 122 22.87 -0.21 -10.05
CA MET A 122 22.24 0.66 -11.05
C MET A 122 20.71 0.66 -10.95
N TYR A 123 20.08 -0.50 -10.68
CA TYR A 123 18.63 -0.56 -10.47
C TYR A 123 18.21 0.19 -9.20
N ILE A 124 19.01 0.06 -8.13
CA ILE A 124 18.77 0.76 -6.86
C ILE A 124 18.82 2.28 -7.09
N ALA A 125 19.87 2.77 -7.75
CA ALA A 125 20.04 4.19 -8.06
C ALA A 125 18.91 4.74 -8.96
N GLU A 126 18.47 3.95 -9.94
CA GLU A 126 17.37 4.32 -10.83
C GLU A 126 16.05 4.45 -10.05
N ILE A 127 15.73 3.49 -9.19
CA ILE A 127 14.52 3.56 -8.35
C ILE A 127 14.60 4.76 -7.39
N GLU A 128 15.74 4.99 -6.73
CA GLU A 128 15.94 6.16 -5.87
C GLU A 128 15.70 7.48 -6.63
N ASN A 129 16.19 7.58 -7.86
CA ASN A 129 16.02 8.76 -8.70
C ASN A 129 14.56 8.95 -9.12
N GLN A 130 13.84 7.89 -9.50
CA GLN A 130 12.41 7.97 -9.81
C GLN A 130 11.58 8.38 -8.58
N VAL A 131 11.89 7.84 -7.40
CA VAL A 131 11.23 8.23 -6.15
C VAL A 131 11.48 9.69 -5.80
N ARG A 132 12.69 10.22 -6.07
CA ARG A 132 13.06 11.61 -5.79
C ARG A 132 12.51 12.61 -6.80
N SER A 133 12.47 12.25 -8.08
CA SER A 133 12.01 13.09 -9.18
C SER A 133 10.48 13.15 -9.30
N THR A 134 9.76 12.38 -8.47
CA THR A 134 8.31 12.43 -8.41
C THR A 134 7.86 13.79 -7.83
N ASP A 135 7.49 14.70 -8.72
CA ASP A 135 6.90 15.98 -8.31
C ASP A 135 5.54 15.78 -7.64
N THR A 136 5.30 16.55 -6.58
CA THR A 136 3.95 16.74 -6.08
C THR A 136 3.23 17.70 -7.02
N LYS A 137 2.63 17.17 -8.09
CA LYS A 137 1.77 18.00 -8.95
C LYS A 137 0.54 18.40 -8.16
N LEU A 138 0.58 19.62 -7.61
CA LEU A 138 -0.53 20.28 -6.96
C LEU A 138 -1.58 20.55 -8.03
N GLY A 139 -2.56 19.66 -8.17
CA GLY A 139 -3.81 20.05 -8.82
C GLY A 139 -4.39 21.24 -8.05
N PHE A 140 -5.15 22.10 -8.73
CA PHE A 140 -5.89 23.20 -8.10
C PHE A 140 -6.94 22.61 -7.13
N ALA A 141 -6.51 22.20 -5.94
CA ALA A 141 -7.42 21.84 -4.87
C ALA A 141 -7.93 23.15 -4.28
N SER A 142 -9.25 23.36 -4.34
CA SER A 142 -9.89 24.54 -3.75
C SER A 142 -9.76 24.60 -2.22
N ASP A 143 -9.29 23.52 -1.58
CA ASP A 143 -9.12 23.40 -0.13
C ASP A 143 -7.66 23.09 0.23
N ALA A 144 -7.02 24.04 0.93
CA ALA A 144 -5.64 23.95 1.38
C ALA A 144 -5.39 22.77 2.34
N ILE A 145 -6.39 22.36 3.14
CA ILE A 145 -6.25 21.22 4.06
C ILE A 145 -6.12 19.91 3.29
N LEU A 146 -6.97 19.71 2.28
CA LEU A 146 -6.89 18.53 1.41
C LEU A 146 -5.58 18.48 0.64
N LEU A 147 -5.04 19.64 0.26
CA LEU A 147 -3.73 19.73 -0.39
C LEU A 147 -2.61 19.27 0.55
N VAL A 148 -2.56 19.79 1.77
CA VAL A 148 -1.58 19.39 2.80
C VAL A 148 -1.66 17.90 3.06
N LEU A 149 -2.86 17.34 3.22
CA LEU A 149 -3.04 15.90 3.44
C LEU A 149 -2.53 15.06 2.27
N ARG A 150 -2.79 15.48 1.02
CA ARG A 150 -2.31 14.77 -0.18
C ARG A 150 -0.79 14.79 -0.30
N VAL A 151 -0.18 15.95 -0.05
CA VAL A 151 1.29 16.11 -0.04
C VAL A 151 1.90 15.20 1.03
N ALA A 152 1.34 15.22 2.24
CA ALA A 152 1.84 14.41 3.34
C ALA A 152 1.68 12.90 3.09
N LEU A 153 0.56 12.46 2.50
CA LEU A 153 0.38 11.06 2.08
C LEU A 153 1.40 10.66 1.00
N GLN A 154 1.64 11.52 0.02
CA GLN A 154 2.65 11.27 -1.00
C GLN A 154 4.05 11.14 -0.38
N GLU A 155 4.43 12.02 0.55
CA GLU A 155 5.70 11.91 1.26
C GLU A 155 5.78 10.65 2.13
N CYS A 156 4.68 10.25 2.78
CA CYS A 156 4.61 9.00 3.52
C CYS A 156 4.90 7.79 2.61
N TRP A 157 4.29 7.75 1.43
CA TRP A 157 4.56 6.71 0.43
C TRP A 157 5.99 6.78 -0.11
N ARG A 158 6.53 7.97 -0.34
CA ARG A 158 7.92 8.16 -0.79
C ARG A 158 8.90 7.49 0.16
N HIS A 159 8.73 7.71 1.47
CA HIS A 159 9.58 7.07 2.49
C HIS A 159 9.30 5.57 2.60
N ALA A 160 8.05 5.12 2.50
CA ALA A 160 7.72 3.69 2.51
C ALA A 160 8.39 2.92 1.36
N VAL A 161 8.39 3.48 0.13
CA VAL A 161 9.07 2.88 -1.02
C VAL A 161 10.58 2.79 -0.79
N LEU A 162 11.21 3.83 -0.24
CA LEU A 162 12.66 3.80 0.08
C LEU A 162 12.98 2.76 1.15
N ILE A 163 12.19 2.69 2.23
CA ILE A 163 12.37 1.67 3.27
C ILE A 163 12.26 0.27 2.65
N TYR A 164 11.25 0.05 1.81
CA TYR A 164 11.05 -1.23 1.14
C TYR A 164 12.21 -1.59 0.20
N LEU A 165 12.67 -0.64 -0.63
CA LEU A 165 13.81 -0.79 -1.52
C LEU A 165 15.05 -1.25 -0.74
N TYR A 166 15.41 -0.55 0.34
CA TYR A 166 16.63 -0.87 1.09
C TYR A 166 16.51 -2.19 1.84
N THR A 167 15.37 -2.47 2.45
CA THR A 167 15.22 -3.65 3.31
C THR A 167 15.02 -4.94 2.53
N VAL A 168 14.36 -4.86 1.36
CA VAL A 168 14.11 -6.02 0.50
C VAL A 168 15.23 -6.21 -0.51
N LEU A 169 15.49 -5.21 -1.35
CA LEU A 169 16.41 -5.36 -2.46
C LEU A 169 17.88 -5.22 -2.05
N CYS A 170 18.18 -4.37 -1.07
CA CYS A 170 19.56 -4.25 -0.54
C CYS A 170 19.83 -5.16 0.67
N GLY A 171 18.81 -5.86 1.19
CA GLY A 171 18.93 -6.68 2.41
C GLY A 171 19.28 -5.89 3.68
N ALA A 172 19.02 -4.58 3.71
CA ALA A 172 19.36 -3.72 4.83
C ALA A 172 18.50 -4.03 6.06
N GLN A 173 19.08 -3.85 7.25
CA GLN A 173 18.42 -4.02 8.53
C GLN A 173 17.92 -2.66 9.06
N ALA A 174 17.15 -2.67 10.16
CA ALA A 174 16.58 -1.45 10.74
C ALA A 174 17.60 -0.38 11.15
N ASP A 175 18.83 -0.77 11.47
CA ASP A 175 19.94 0.11 11.89
C ASP A 175 20.76 0.69 10.72
N ASP A 176 20.52 0.25 9.47
CA ASP A 176 21.08 0.90 8.29
C ASP A 176 20.66 2.38 8.28
N LEU A 177 21.63 3.28 8.07
CA LEU A 177 21.44 4.72 8.13
C LEU A 177 20.37 5.22 7.14
N ARG A 178 20.24 4.59 5.97
CA ARG A 178 19.24 4.93 4.96
C ARG A 178 17.84 4.55 5.44
N VAL A 179 17.70 3.36 6.03
CA VAL A 179 16.44 2.87 6.61
C VAL A 179 16.04 3.74 7.79
N THR A 180 16.95 3.95 8.76
CA THR A 180 16.70 4.80 9.92
C THR A 180 16.31 6.23 9.53
N ARG A 181 16.97 6.82 8.53
CA ARG A 181 16.62 8.16 8.03
C ARG A 181 15.22 8.18 7.43
N ALA A 182 14.89 7.21 6.59
CA ALA A 182 13.59 7.15 5.92
C ALA A 182 12.45 6.90 6.92
N VAL A 183 12.64 6.00 7.90
CA VAL A 183 11.67 5.75 8.99
C VAL A 183 11.46 7.01 9.83
N ARG A 184 12.53 7.70 10.23
CA ARG A 184 12.41 8.93 11.02
C ARG A 184 11.67 10.03 10.25
N SER A 185 11.97 10.21 8.96
CA SER A 185 11.27 11.17 8.12
C SER A 185 9.80 10.79 7.92
N PHE A 186 9.49 9.51 7.75
CA PHE A 186 8.10 9.02 7.72
C PHE A 186 7.34 9.37 9.00
N VAL A 187 7.90 9.00 10.15
CA VAL A 187 7.27 9.25 11.47
C VAL A 187 7.09 10.74 11.69
N HIS A 188 8.07 11.57 11.32
CA HIS A 188 7.96 13.02 11.44
C HIS A 188 6.80 13.59 10.62
N VAL A 189 6.61 13.13 9.37
CA VAL A 189 5.46 13.54 8.55
C VAL A 189 4.16 13.09 9.20
N VAL A 190 4.07 11.82 9.62
CA VAL A 190 2.86 11.28 10.25
C VAL A 190 2.51 12.04 11.53
N ASP A 191 3.48 12.29 12.41
CA ASP A 191 3.28 12.99 13.69
C ASP A 191 2.78 14.43 13.50
N GLY A 192 3.25 15.11 12.46
CA GLY A 192 2.79 16.46 12.09
C GLY A 192 1.35 16.54 11.60
N LEU A 193 0.71 15.41 11.27
CA LEU A 193 -0.68 15.38 10.80
C LEU A 193 -1.65 15.26 11.96
N LYS A 194 -2.80 15.91 11.89
CA LYS A 194 -3.88 15.68 12.86
C LYS A 194 -4.35 14.21 12.78
N PRO A 195 -4.36 13.45 13.89
CA PRO A 195 -4.91 12.09 13.92
C PRO A 195 -6.39 12.06 13.56
N GLY A 196 -6.81 10.99 12.91
CA GLY A 196 -8.21 10.79 12.52
C GLY A 196 -8.36 9.89 11.29
N ARG A 197 -9.60 9.54 10.96
CA ARG A 197 -9.92 8.64 9.84
C ARG A 197 -9.16 9.00 8.55
N ASN A 198 -9.12 10.29 8.22
CA ASN A 198 -8.21 10.84 7.23
C ASN A 198 -7.14 11.65 7.99
N PRO A 199 -5.83 11.37 7.80
CA PRO A 199 -5.22 10.53 6.76
C PRO A 199 -5.05 9.05 7.13
N ASP A 200 -5.33 8.64 8.37
CA ASP A 200 -4.81 7.37 8.93
C ASP A 200 -5.31 6.13 8.17
N SER A 201 -6.50 6.16 7.57
CA SER A 201 -7.05 5.04 6.75
C SER A 201 -6.20 4.73 5.51
N PHE A 202 -5.42 5.70 5.03
CA PHE A 202 -4.54 5.57 3.86
C PHE A 202 -3.10 5.21 4.23
N LEU A 203 -2.78 5.23 5.53
CA LEU A 203 -1.42 5.04 6.03
C LEU A 203 -1.15 3.59 6.47
N MET A 204 -2.13 2.69 6.42
CA MET A 204 -1.95 1.31 6.92
C MET A 204 -0.74 0.60 6.29
N ILE A 205 -0.64 0.57 4.96
CA ILE A 205 0.48 -0.09 4.27
C ILE A 205 1.81 0.63 4.56
N PRO A 206 1.92 1.97 4.43
CA PRO A 206 3.12 2.69 4.85
C PRO A 206 3.52 2.48 6.31
N ILE A 207 2.56 2.42 7.24
CA ILE A 207 2.80 2.15 8.66
C ILE A 207 3.31 0.72 8.86
N MET A 208 2.78 -0.27 8.14
CA MET A 208 3.32 -1.64 8.20
C MET A 208 4.78 -1.67 7.76
N THR A 209 5.10 -1.00 6.65
CA THR A 209 6.48 -0.93 6.14
C THR A 209 7.39 -0.18 7.11
N ALA A 210 7.07 1.06 7.48
CA ALA A 210 7.94 1.87 8.34
C ALA A 210 7.96 1.37 9.79
N GLY A 211 6.83 0.89 10.31
CA GLY A 211 6.66 0.41 11.67
C GLY A 211 7.48 -0.83 11.96
N CYS A 212 7.63 -1.74 10.99
CA CYS A 212 8.50 -2.92 11.14
C CYS A 212 9.94 -2.51 11.50
N PHE A 213 10.44 -1.44 10.88
CA PHE A 213 11.81 -0.95 11.07
C PHE A 213 11.92 0.22 12.06
N ALA A 214 10.84 0.56 12.76
CA ALA A 214 10.87 1.58 13.81
C ALA A 214 11.66 1.06 15.03
N HIS A 215 12.78 1.71 15.33
CA HIS A 215 13.64 1.32 16.46
C HIS A 215 13.23 2.01 17.78
N ARG A 216 12.86 3.31 17.71
CA ARG A 216 12.57 4.11 18.92
C ARG A 216 11.17 3.80 19.44
N GLU A 217 11.06 3.62 20.75
CA GLU A 217 9.76 3.37 21.40
C GLU A 217 8.77 4.51 21.18
N HIS A 218 9.25 5.75 21.12
CA HIS A 218 8.45 6.92 20.80
C HIS A 218 7.82 6.82 19.40
N ASP A 219 8.62 6.48 18.39
CA ASP A 219 8.16 6.30 17.01
C ASP A 219 7.13 5.16 16.93
N ARG A 220 7.41 4.02 17.57
CA ARG A 220 6.47 2.88 17.68
C ARG A 220 5.15 3.29 18.32
N ASN A 221 5.19 4.11 19.36
CA ASN A 221 3.99 4.61 20.03
C ASN A 221 3.16 5.50 19.12
N ILE A 222 3.77 6.42 18.36
CA ILE A 222 3.05 7.25 17.38
C ILE A 222 2.31 6.36 16.39
N LEU A 223 2.99 5.38 15.79
CA LEU A 223 2.41 4.48 14.80
C LEU A 223 1.30 3.60 15.38
N ARG A 224 1.48 3.09 16.61
CA ARG A 224 0.45 2.34 17.35
C ARG A 224 -0.81 3.18 17.54
N GLN A 225 -0.67 4.42 18.02
CA GLN A 225 -1.82 5.30 18.26
C GLN A 225 -2.57 5.63 16.97
N ARG A 226 -1.86 5.81 15.84
CA ARG A 226 -2.47 6.00 14.52
C ARG A 226 -3.35 4.83 14.12
N ILE A 227 -2.86 3.60 14.27
CA ILE A 227 -3.65 2.40 13.96
C ILE A 227 -4.85 2.27 14.91
N MET A 228 -4.65 2.45 16.21
CA MET A 228 -5.70 2.33 17.22
C MET A 228 -6.80 3.40 17.07
N GLY A 229 -6.48 4.57 16.52
CA GLY A 229 -7.45 5.63 16.23
C GLY A 229 -8.47 5.27 15.14
N LEU A 230 -8.22 4.21 14.36
CA LEU A 230 -9.16 3.71 13.36
C LEU A 230 -10.16 2.74 14.00
N ARG A 231 -11.46 2.96 13.75
CA ARG A 231 -12.53 2.08 14.25
C ARG A 231 -12.37 0.64 13.75
N GLU A 232 -11.86 0.48 12.54
CA GLU A 232 -11.58 -0.80 11.91
C GLU A 232 -10.57 -1.64 12.72
N SER A 233 -9.68 -0.99 13.48
CA SER A 233 -8.67 -1.64 14.32
C SER A 233 -9.20 -2.07 15.69
N SER A 234 -10.36 -1.55 16.10
CA SER A 234 -11.01 -1.89 17.38
C SER A 234 -11.72 -3.25 17.32
N ASN A 235 -12.08 -3.73 16.13
CA ASN A 235 -12.72 -5.03 15.96
C ASN A 235 -11.64 -6.12 15.83
N HIS A 236 -11.67 -7.10 16.71
CA HIS A 236 -10.81 -8.28 16.59
C HIS A 236 -11.07 -9.03 15.29
N GLY A 237 -10.00 -9.56 14.68
CA GLY A 237 -10.08 -10.32 13.44
C GLY A 237 -10.25 -9.46 12.18
N THR A 238 -9.98 -8.16 12.23
CA THR A 238 -9.82 -7.35 11.01
C THR A 238 -8.36 -7.27 10.60
N ALA A 239 -8.09 -7.05 9.31
CA ALA A 239 -6.75 -6.86 8.78
C ALA A 239 -5.97 -5.77 9.54
N ASN A 240 -6.61 -4.64 9.88
CA ASN A 240 -5.96 -3.56 10.63
C ASN A 240 -5.56 -3.97 12.05
N HIS A 241 -6.41 -4.75 12.74
CA HIS A 241 -6.10 -5.27 14.05
C HIS A 241 -4.94 -6.28 14.00
N GLU A 242 -4.96 -7.19 13.03
CA GLU A 242 -3.89 -8.16 12.79
C GLU A 242 -2.56 -7.49 12.45
N SER A 243 -2.60 -6.45 11.60
CA SER A 243 -1.45 -5.61 11.29
C SER A 243 -0.79 -5.02 12.54
N LEU A 244 -1.58 -4.47 13.48
CA LEU A 244 -1.03 -3.97 14.74
C LEU A 244 -0.40 -5.09 15.59
N ARG A 245 -1.06 -6.26 15.69
CA ARG A 245 -0.53 -7.41 16.43
C ARG A 245 0.82 -7.85 15.87
N VAL A 246 0.99 -7.81 14.56
CA VAL A 246 2.23 -8.18 13.87
C VAL A 246 3.34 -7.19 14.17
N LEU A 247 3.07 -5.89 14.11
CA LEU A 247 4.07 -4.90 14.49
C LEU A 247 4.51 -5.07 15.95
N GLU A 248 3.58 -5.29 16.87
CA GLU A 248 3.90 -5.52 18.27
C GLU A 248 4.72 -6.78 18.52
N ASP A 249 4.42 -7.86 17.78
CA ASP A 249 5.20 -9.08 17.80
C ASP A 249 6.63 -8.85 17.28
N VAL A 250 6.80 -8.19 16.13
CA VAL A 250 8.13 -7.84 15.60
C VAL A 250 8.91 -7.00 16.62
N TRP A 251 8.28 -6.00 17.22
CA TRP A 251 8.91 -5.14 18.24
C TRP A 251 9.32 -5.89 19.50
N ALA A 252 8.52 -6.87 19.93
CA ALA A 252 8.82 -7.70 21.09
C ALA A 252 9.95 -8.69 20.79
N ARG A 253 9.88 -9.40 19.65
CA ARG A 253 10.90 -10.38 19.22
C ARG A 253 12.27 -9.72 19.03
N THR A 254 12.34 -8.66 18.23
CA THR A 254 13.60 -7.94 17.97
C THR A 254 14.24 -7.39 19.25
N ARG A 255 13.43 -6.97 20.23
CA ARG A 255 13.90 -6.55 21.56
C ARG A 255 14.42 -7.73 22.38
N ALA A 256 13.70 -8.86 22.40
CA ALA A 256 14.09 -10.04 23.15
C ALA A 256 15.38 -10.68 22.60
N GLU A 257 15.57 -10.61 21.28
CA GLU A 257 16.73 -11.15 20.56
C GLU A 257 17.90 -10.14 20.45
N ASP A 258 17.73 -8.91 20.95
CA ASP A 258 18.70 -7.81 20.87
C ASP A 258 19.29 -7.61 19.46
N ARG A 259 18.41 -7.58 18.45
CA ARG A 259 18.81 -7.40 17.04
C ARG A 259 17.93 -6.40 16.30
N PRO A 260 18.44 -5.78 15.23
CA PRO A 260 17.60 -4.98 14.35
C PRO A 260 16.57 -5.86 13.63
N ALA A 261 15.43 -5.24 13.28
CA ALA A 261 14.41 -5.88 12.47
C ALA A 261 14.90 -6.09 11.03
N VAL A 262 14.48 -7.19 10.42
CA VAL A 262 14.71 -7.52 9.01
C VAL A 262 13.38 -7.77 8.31
N TRP A 263 13.34 -7.65 6.98
CA TRP A 263 12.10 -7.79 6.21
C TRP A 263 11.36 -9.11 6.46
N SER A 264 12.10 -10.22 6.64
CA SER A 264 11.52 -11.53 6.90
C SER A 264 10.74 -11.62 8.21
N ASP A 265 10.95 -10.69 9.16
CA ASP A 265 10.19 -10.65 10.42
C ASP A 265 8.68 -10.41 10.20
N LEU A 266 8.27 -9.83 9.07
CA LEU A 266 6.87 -9.63 8.69
C LEU A 266 6.17 -10.89 8.16
N SER A 267 6.93 -11.91 7.75
CA SER A 267 6.40 -13.10 7.03
C SER A 267 5.52 -14.01 7.90
N PHE A 268 5.50 -13.81 9.22
CA PHE A 268 4.68 -14.58 10.16
C PHE A 268 3.16 -14.41 9.97
N MET A 269 2.71 -13.56 9.05
CA MET A 269 1.29 -13.33 8.77
C MET A 269 0.55 -14.52 8.13
N VAL A 270 1.24 -15.58 7.67
CA VAL A 270 0.60 -16.69 6.92
C VAL A 270 0.90 -18.09 7.50
N GLY A 271 1.62 -18.19 8.63
CA GLY A 271 1.92 -19.47 9.30
C GLY A 271 1.00 -19.76 10.48
N GLU A 272 0.30 -20.90 10.43
CA GLU A 272 -0.57 -21.47 11.45
C GLU A 272 -0.15 -21.16 12.89
N ARG A 273 -0.97 -20.41 13.63
CA ARG A 273 -1.02 -20.60 15.08
C ARG A 273 -1.76 -21.92 15.32
N PRO A 274 -1.14 -22.95 15.93
CA PRO A 274 -1.91 -24.08 16.43
C PRO A 274 -2.80 -23.53 17.55
N GLY A 275 -4.12 -23.47 17.32
CA GLY A 275 -5.09 -23.25 18.40
C GLY A 275 -6.12 -22.12 18.23
N THR A 276 -6.30 -21.51 17.06
CA THR A 276 -7.41 -20.53 16.89
C THR A 276 -8.16 -20.71 15.58
N GLN A 277 -8.59 -21.94 15.29
CA GLN A 277 -9.73 -22.19 14.42
C GLN A 277 -10.99 -22.36 15.27
N ALA A 278 -11.65 -21.25 15.61
CA ALA A 278 -13.07 -21.22 15.93
C ALA A 278 -13.48 -19.76 16.19
N LEU A 279 -14.65 -19.37 15.67
CA LEU A 279 -15.34 -18.09 15.81
C LEU A 279 -14.76 -16.99 14.88
N CYS A 280 -15.46 -16.46 13.89
CA CYS A 280 -16.86 -16.07 13.92
C CYS A 280 -17.42 -15.99 12.48
N ALA A 281 -18.18 -17.00 12.08
CA ALA A 281 -19.10 -16.90 10.95
C ALA A 281 -20.45 -16.41 11.48
N THR A 282 -20.62 -15.09 11.68
CA THR A 282 -21.91 -14.37 11.60
C THR A 282 -21.73 -12.91 12.02
N ARG A 283 -21.81 -11.99 11.06
CA ARG A 283 -22.48 -10.68 11.12
C ARG A 283 -22.20 -9.90 9.84
N ALA A 284 -22.80 -10.35 8.75
CA ALA A 284 -23.03 -9.51 7.59
C ALA A 284 -24.30 -8.69 7.86
N CYS A 285 -24.18 -7.52 8.49
CA CYS A 285 -25.20 -6.48 8.49
C CYS A 285 -24.57 -5.13 8.87
N ASN A 286 -24.87 -4.11 8.05
CA ASN A 286 -24.69 -2.67 8.25
C ASN A 286 -23.33 -2.03 7.95
N TRP A 287 -22.82 -2.14 6.71
CA TRP A 287 -21.78 -1.22 6.20
C TRP A 287 -21.99 -0.87 4.72
N ALA A 288 -23.12 -0.24 4.41
CA ALA A 288 -23.37 0.40 3.11
C ALA A 288 -22.95 1.89 3.09
N PHE A 289 -22.81 2.56 4.25
CA PHE A 289 -22.65 4.02 4.28
C PHE A 289 -21.26 4.54 3.86
N ALA A 290 -20.16 3.83 4.15
CA ALA A 290 -18.81 4.33 3.86
C ALA A 290 -18.42 4.26 2.37
N ILE A 291 -18.97 3.29 1.62
CA ILE A 291 -18.77 3.20 0.17
C ILE A 291 -19.66 4.23 -0.54
N THR A 292 -20.85 4.51 0.01
CA THR A 292 -21.79 5.47 -0.59
C THR A 292 -21.29 6.91 -0.45
N GLU A 293 -20.68 7.31 0.67
CA GLU A 293 -20.11 8.67 0.79
C GLU A 293 -18.92 8.90 -0.16
N VAL A 294 -18.02 7.93 -0.32
CA VAL A 294 -16.87 8.06 -1.22
C VAL A 294 -17.32 8.04 -2.68
N LEU A 295 -18.26 7.16 -3.06
CA LEU A 295 -18.80 7.13 -4.42
C LEU A 295 -19.69 8.33 -4.73
N GLN A 296 -20.50 8.84 -3.78
CA GLN A 296 -21.30 10.05 -3.99
C GLN A 296 -20.41 11.29 -4.13
N THR A 297 -19.34 11.40 -3.34
CA THR A 297 -18.42 12.55 -3.46
C THR A 297 -17.63 12.54 -4.77
N VAL A 298 -17.36 11.35 -5.33
CA VAL A 298 -16.65 11.19 -6.62
C VAL A 298 -17.59 11.35 -7.81
N MET A 299 -18.83 10.85 -7.75
CA MET A 299 -19.79 10.99 -8.85
C MET A 299 -20.37 12.40 -8.98
N VAL A 300 -20.51 13.16 -7.89
CA VAL A 300 -21.01 14.55 -7.94
C VAL A 300 -20.01 15.52 -8.59
N ARG A 301 -18.71 15.18 -8.66
CA ARG A 301 -17.68 16.02 -9.30
C ARG A 301 -17.41 15.70 -10.77
N GLY A 302 -18.07 14.68 -11.34
CA GLY A 302 -17.92 14.30 -12.75
C GLY A 302 -19.07 14.73 -13.66
N GLY A 303 -20.06 15.48 -13.14
CA GLY A 303 -21.32 15.76 -13.84
C GLY A 303 -21.55 17.19 -14.33
N ASP A 304 -20.78 18.19 -13.90
CA ASP A 304 -20.99 19.59 -14.35
C ASP A 304 -20.06 19.91 -15.51
N GLY A 305 -20.51 19.59 -16.71
CA GLY A 305 -19.79 19.88 -17.94
C GLY A 305 -20.53 19.43 -19.19
N ASP A 306 -21.80 19.80 -19.33
CA ASP A 306 -22.42 20.10 -20.62
C ASP A 306 -23.84 20.62 -20.36
N ASP A 307 -24.04 21.92 -20.52
CA ASP A 307 -25.33 22.39 -21.04
C ASP A 307 -25.13 23.61 -21.93
N HIS A 308 -25.67 23.43 -23.13
CA HIS A 308 -25.93 24.33 -24.24
C HIS A 308 -25.96 25.84 -23.97
N ASP A 309 -25.33 26.59 -24.87
CA ASP A 309 -25.96 27.81 -25.40
C ASP A 309 -25.84 27.84 -26.93
N VAL A 310 -26.97 27.50 -27.55
CA VAL A 310 -27.36 27.90 -28.91
C VAL A 310 -28.22 29.14 -28.74
N VAL A 311 -27.73 30.30 -29.16
CA VAL A 311 -28.36 31.31 -30.06
C VAL A 311 -27.27 32.28 -30.48
#